data_AF-A0A962CLC3-F1
#
_entry.id   AF-A0A962CLC3-F1
#
_cell.length_a   1.000
_cell.length_b   1.000
_cell.length_c   1.000
_cell.angle_alpha   90.00
_cell.angle_beta   90.00
_cell.angle_gamma   90.00
#
_symmetry.space_group_name_H-M   'P 1'
#
loop_
_entity.id
_entity.type
_entity.pdbx_description
1 polymer ?
#
loop_
_entity_poly.entity_id
_entity_poly.type
_entity_poly.pdbx_seq_one_letter_code
_entity_poly.pdbx_strand_id
1 'polypeptide(L)' 'RLARGLRNRWTEQMGQRPETLPPFPVQGWFVSKLRAAAIAAGREDLISLWSGQIAPNLRHRRAADLMQALIAD' A
#
# COMPACT_ATOMS: atom_id res chain seq x y z
N ARG A 1 -0.85 10.10 -9.38
CA ARG A 1 -2.26 10.08 -8.91
C ARG A 1 -2.24 9.89 -7.39
N LEU A 2 -3.10 10.59 -6.65
CA LEU A 2 -3.16 10.45 -5.19
C LEU A 2 -3.80 9.13 -4.78
N ALA A 3 -3.23 8.50 -3.76
CA ALA A 3 -3.74 7.27 -3.15
C ALA A 3 -3.25 7.20 -1.69
N ARG A 4 -3.95 6.44 -0.83
CA ARG A 4 -3.66 6.35 0.61
C ARG A 4 -3.12 4.97 0.97
N GLY A 5 -2.00 4.94 1.67
CA GLY A 5 -1.37 3.72 2.16
C GLY A 5 -0.64 3.94 3.47
N LEU A 6 -0.11 2.85 4.02
CA LEU A 6 0.81 2.89 5.14
C LEU A 6 2.10 3.59 4.71
N ARG A 7 2.63 4.44 5.59
CA ARG A 7 3.92 5.10 5.38
C ARG A 7 5.04 4.07 5.44
N ASN A 8 5.98 4.18 4.51
CA ASN A 8 7.21 3.41 4.47
C ASN A 8 8.34 4.25 3.83
N ARG A 9 9.55 3.67 3.80
CA ARG A 9 10.75 4.33 3.26
C ARG A 9 10.53 4.92 1.86
N TRP A 10 9.93 4.17 0.94
CA TRP A 10 9.64 4.65 -0.41
C TRP A 10 8.77 5.91 -0.40
N THR A 11 7.62 5.85 0.30
CA THR A 11 6.69 6.99 0.35
C THR A 11 7.29 8.22 1.02
N GLU A 12 8.15 8.03 2.02
CA GLU A 12 8.82 9.13 2.73
C GLU A 12 9.89 9.79 1.88
N GLN A 13 10.77 8.99 1.26
CA GLN A 13 11.87 9.51 0.45
C GLN A 13 11.38 10.16 -0.84
N MET A 14 10.41 9.54 -1.52
CA MET A 14 9.85 10.10 -2.76
C MET A 14 8.91 11.28 -2.49
N GLY A 15 8.22 11.28 -1.35
CA GLY A 15 7.37 12.40 -0.92
C GLY A 15 8.14 13.71 -0.70
N GLN A 16 9.45 13.63 -0.44
CA GLN A 16 10.33 14.81 -0.32
C GLN A 16 10.75 15.40 -1.67
N ARG A 17 10.56 14.68 -2.78
CA ARG A 17 11.01 15.08 -4.13
C ARG A 17 9.92 14.82 -5.19
N PRO A 18 8.70 15.31 -5.01
CA PRO A 18 7.57 15.01 -5.89
C PRO A 18 7.80 15.42 -7.35
N GLU A 19 8.62 16.45 -7.59
CA GLU A 19 9.01 16.94 -8.92
C GLU A 19 9.87 15.96 -9.72
N THR A 20 10.53 15.01 -9.04
CA THR A 20 11.34 13.97 -9.69
C THR A 20 10.53 12.76 -10.13
N LEU A 21 9.26 12.67 -9.71
CA LEU A 21 8.40 11.54 -10.01
C LEU A 21 7.75 11.69 -11.39
N PRO A 22 7.79 10.66 -12.24
CA PRO A 22 7.14 10.72 -13.54
C PRO A 22 5.61 10.77 -13.38
N PRO A 23 4.88 11.29 -14.38
CA PRO A 23 3.44 11.42 -14.30
C PRO A 23 2.76 10.05 -14.19
N PHE A 24 1.52 10.05 -13.72
CA PHE A 24 0.69 8.85 -13.76
C PHE A 24 0.43 8.41 -15.22
N PRO A 25 0.49 7.11 -15.56
CA PRO A 25 0.71 5.94 -14.68
C PRO A 25 2.17 5.45 -14.58
N VAL A 26 3.13 6.17 -15.18
CA VAL A 26 4.52 5.73 -15.37
C VAL A 26 5.21 5.37 -14.05
N GLN A 27 5.01 6.18 -13.00
CA GLN A 27 5.55 5.89 -11.66
C GLN A 27 5.11 4.50 -11.15
N GLY A 28 3.81 4.21 -11.25
CA GLY A 28 3.25 2.94 -10.77
C GLY A 28 3.77 1.75 -11.58
N TRP A 29 3.98 1.94 -12.88
CA TRP A 29 4.59 0.92 -13.74
C TRP A 29 6.01 0.55 -13.27
N PHE A 30 6.88 1.54 -12.99
CA PHE A 30 8.23 1.28 -12.48
C PHE A 30 8.22 0.54 -11.13
N VAL A 31 7.41 1.00 -10.16
CA VAL A 31 7.28 0.35 -8.85
C VAL A 31 6.77 -1.09 -8.99
N SER A 32 5.86 -1.36 -9.94
CA SER A 32 5.35 -2.72 -10.18
C SER A 32 6.45 -3.70 -10.60
N LYS A 33 7.47 -3.24 -11.34
CA LYS A 33 8.61 -4.07 -11.74
C LYS A 33 9.51 -4.44 -10.56
N LEU A 34 9.60 -3.58 -9.55
CA LEU A 34 10.39 -3.83 -8.34
C LEU A 34 9.69 -4.80 -7.38
N ARG A 35 8.36 -4.89 -7.42
CA ARG A 35 7.54 -5.57 -6.40
C ARG A 35 7.98 -7.01 -6.11
N ALA A 36 8.20 -7.82 -7.15
CA ALA A 36 8.57 -9.23 -6.96
C ALA A 36 9.92 -9.38 -6.24
N ALA A 37 10.94 -8.64 -6.67
CA ALA A 37 12.25 -8.64 -6.05
C ALA A 37 12.23 -8.08 -4.62
N ALA A 38 11.45 -7.01 -4.38
CA ALA A 38 11.29 -6.44 -3.05
C ALA A 38 10.63 -7.45 -2.08
N ILE A 39 9.58 -8.16 -2.50
CA ILE A 39 8.93 -9.20 -1.68
C ILE A 39 9.91 -10.34 -1.40
N ALA A 40 10.62 -10.85 -2.43
CA ALA A 40 11.59 -11.93 -2.25
C ALA A 40 12.73 -11.55 -1.29
N ALA A 41 13.10 -10.27 -1.25
CA ALA A 41 14.12 -9.73 -0.36
C ALA A 41 13.57 -9.27 1.02
N GLY A 42 12.28 -9.44 1.32
CA GLY A 42 11.67 -8.96 2.57
C GLY A 42 11.63 -7.44 2.72
N ARG A 43 11.65 -6.70 1.60
CA ARG A 43 11.71 -5.24 1.52
C ARG A 43 10.35 -4.61 1.28
N GLU A 44 9.44 -4.79 2.23
CA GLU A 44 8.10 -4.19 2.22
C GLU A 44 8.14 -2.65 2.24
N ASP A 45 9.28 -2.08 2.64
CA ASP A 45 9.54 -0.65 2.65
C ASP A 45 9.67 -0.01 1.25
N LEU A 46 9.69 -0.84 0.20
CA LEU A 46 9.83 -0.43 -1.21
C LEU A 46 8.59 -0.65 -2.07
N ILE A 47 7.48 -1.12 -1.49
CA ILE A 47 6.23 -1.41 -2.22
C ILE A 47 5.07 -0.55 -1.74
N SER A 48 4.01 -0.42 -2.54
CA SER A 48 2.80 0.29 -2.12
C SER A 48 1.96 -0.58 -1.18
N LEU A 49 1.79 -0.12 0.06
CA LEU A 49 0.96 -0.76 1.09
C LEU A 49 -0.37 -0.01 1.23
N TRP A 50 -1.31 -0.23 0.31
CA TRP A 50 -2.60 0.48 0.31
C TRP A 50 -3.41 0.16 1.55
N SER A 51 -3.96 1.20 2.19
CA SER A 51 -4.66 1.05 3.46
C SER A 51 -5.51 2.27 3.79
N GLY A 52 -6.66 2.02 4.43
CA GLY A 52 -7.50 3.05 5.02
C GLY A 52 -6.95 3.56 6.35
N GLN A 53 -7.55 4.61 6.91
CA GLN A 53 -7.11 5.17 8.19
C GLN A 53 -7.38 4.23 9.38
N ILE A 54 -8.42 3.40 9.29
CA ILE A 54 -8.87 2.50 10.37
C ILE A 54 -8.29 1.08 10.25
N ALA A 55 -7.18 0.92 9.52
CA ALA A 55 -6.49 -0.36 9.35
C ALA A 55 -6.20 -1.13 10.66
N PRO A 56 -5.86 -0.47 11.79
CA PRO A 56 -5.63 -1.17 13.05
C PRO A 56 -6.85 -1.91 13.61
N ASN A 57 -8.07 -1.61 13.15
CA ASN A 57 -9.29 -2.28 13.60
C ASN A 57 -9.59 -3.57 12.82
N LEU A 58 -8.69 -4.04 11.97
CA LEU A 58 -8.87 -5.30 11.25
C LEU A 58 -8.93 -6.49 12.23
N ARG A 59 -10.13 -7.07 12.42
CA ARG A 59 -10.38 -8.20 13.32
C ARG A 59 -10.53 -9.53 12.59
N HIS A 60 -11.19 -9.52 11.44
CA HIS A 60 -11.56 -10.73 10.71
C HIS A 60 -10.56 -11.01 9.59
N ARG A 61 -10.10 -12.26 9.50
CA ARG A 61 -9.16 -12.73 8.45
C ARG A 61 -9.84 -13.51 7.32
N ARG A 62 -11.12 -13.82 7.48
CA ARG A 62 -11.96 -14.47 6.46
C ARG A 62 -13.11 -13.53 6.11
N ALA A 63 -13.42 -13.45 4.81
CA ALA A 63 -14.50 -12.60 4.33
C ALA A 63 -15.85 -12.99 4.95
N ALA A 64 -16.14 -14.29 5.06
CA ALA A 64 -17.41 -14.76 5.64
C ALA A 64 -17.61 -14.28 7.09
N ASP A 65 -16.58 -14.39 7.94
CA ASP A 65 -16.66 -13.94 9.34
C ASP A 65 -16.87 -12.43 9.44
N LEU A 66 -16.18 -11.66 8.58
CA LEU A 66 -16.35 -10.21 8.51
C LEU A 66 -17.80 -9.87 8.15
N MET A 67 -18.34 -10.48 7.10
CA MET A 67 -19.69 -10.20 6.64
C MET A 67 -20.73 -10.58 7.70
N GLN A 68 -20.54 -11.70 8.40
CA GLN A 68 -21.43 -12.10 9.48
C GLN A 68 -21.40 -11.10 10.65
N ALA A 69 -20.21 -10.63 11.05
CA ALA A 69 -20.08 -9.63 12.12
C ALA A 69 -20.75 -8.30 11.74
N LEU A 70 -20.57 -7.84 10.51
CA LEU A 70 -21.17 -6.58 10.02
C LEU A 70 -22.70 -6.60 9.95
N ILE A 71 -23.32 -7.78 9.81
CA ILE A 71 -24.78 -7.93 9.76
C ILE A 71 -25.37 -8.10 11.17
N ALA A 72 -24.59 -8.64 12.11
CA ALA A 72 -25.02 -8.87 13.49
C ALA A 72 -25.00 -7.59 14.36
N ASP A 73 -24.19 -6.61 13.98
CA ASP A 73 -24.15 -5.25 14.56
C ASP A 73 -25.25 -4.34 13.99
#